data_AF-A0A453R5I6-F1
#
_entry.id   AF-A0A453R5I6-F1
#
_cell.length_a   1.000
_cell.length_b   1.000
_cell.length_c   1.000
_cell.angle_alpha   90.00
_cell.angle_beta   90.00
_cell.angle_gamma   90.00
#
_symmetry.space_group_name_H-M   'P 1'
#
loop_
_entity.id
_entity.type
_entity.pdbx_description
1 polymer ?
#
loop_
_entity_poly.entity_id
_entity_poly.type
_entity_poly.pdbx_seq_one_letter_code
_entity_poly.pdbx_strand_id
1 'polypeptide(L)'
;MIIVLGDISARGSEHNESKWIAVLEQFEGILGQYSSLPLHIVLGDKDVGECSSLDGKLVHRMAKHLPGLDSSGCGAFEFSNISFMSLNAVALLCGDNTLRFSVEKVMEKESHHFQKKRLNGADHSPLGSENGEGVGAHSWRQNSMTLGSGPVLLLHIPLHKSQKSDIGVIGVPMFPDGTASDHPLVPPSSKQSGVDGRKLYDRSHTLPANSTQYILQALKPRIIFSAHADSFSDHTHPDGTREVTVPAMTWKKGGMPGFAIATFGQKGVVSVYCCWLVQEWYIMTGYSVFLFLTALAIRWSHWI
;
A
#
# COMPACT_ATOMS: atom_id res chain seq x y z
N MET A 1 6.82 4.80 14.13
CA MET A 1 6.88 5.48 12.83
C MET A 1 5.55 5.27 12.13
N ILE A 2 5.05 6.28 11.42
CA ILE A 2 3.86 6.22 10.59
C ILE A 2 4.31 6.28 9.13
N ILE A 3 3.76 5.40 8.29
CA ILE A 3 4.00 5.39 6.85
C ILE A 3 2.66 5.56 6.15
N VAL A 4 2.59 6.52 5.24
CA VAL A 4 1.44 6.77 4.39
C VAL A 4 1.83 6.45 2.96
N LEU A 5 1.10 5.54 2.32
CA LEU A 5 1.39 5.08 0.97
C LEU A 5 0.62 5.89 -0.07
N GLY A 6 0.68 7.22 0.00
CA GLY A 6 0.08 8.14 -0.99
C GLY A 6 -1.42 8.36 -0.89
N ASP A 7 -1.93 9.12 -1.86
CA ASP A 7 -3.32 9.59 -1.98
C ASP A 7 -3.82 10.31 -0.72
N ILE A 8 -3.00 11.24 -0.20
CA ILE A 8 -3.41 12.08 0.93
C ILE A 8 -4.55 13.02 0.50
N SER A 9 -4.48 13.56 -0.71
CA SER A 9 -5.57 14.36 -1.29
C SER A 9 -6.22 13.65 -2.46
N ALA A 10 -7.55 13.63 -2.47
CA ALA A 10 -8.31 13.14 -3.62
C ALA A 10 -8.10 13.96 -4.91
N ARG A 11 -7.55 15.18 -4.81
CA ARG A 11 -7.28 16.11 -5.93
C ARG A 11 -5.93 16.80 -5.77
N GLY A 12 -4.95 16.11 -5.19
CA GLY A 12 -3.63 16.68 -4.89
C GLY A 12 -2.92 17.21 -6.14
N SER A 13 -3.04 16.52 -7.27
CA SER A 13 -2.46 16.92 -8.55
C SER A 13 -2.99 18.26 -9.08
N GLU A 14 -4.19 18.65 -8.65
CA GLU A 14 -4.84 19.90 -9.02
C GLU A 14 -4.53 21.04 -8.05
N HIS A 15 -3.82 20.75 -6.95
CA HIS A 15 -3.50 21.74 -5.94
C HIS A 15 -2.31 22.61 -6.37
N ASN A 16 -2.42 23.90 -6.06
CA ASN A 16 -1.24 24.76 -6.00
C ASN A 16 -0.46 24.44 -4.71
N GLU A 17 0.73 25.01 -4.61
CA GLU A 17 1.63 24.72 -3.49
C GLU A 17 1.02 25.05 -2.13
N SER A 18 0.32 26.19 -2.00
CA SER A 18 -0.30 26.57 -0.73
C SER A 18 -1.44 25.64 -0.30
N LYS A 19 -2.27 25.17 -1.24
CA LYS A 19 -3.31 24.16 -0.95
C LYS A 19 -2.71 22.82 -0.56
N TRP A 20 -1.62 22.41 -1.21
CA TRP A 20 -0.91 21.18 -0.86
C TRP A 20 -0.38 21.23 0.58
N ILE A 21 0.30 22.32 0.96
CA ILE A 21 0.79 22.53 2.33
C ILE A 21 -0.38 22.50 3.33
N ALA A 22 -1.49 23.20 3.04
CA ALA A 22 -2.65 23.19 3.92
C ALA A 22 -3.25 21.79 4.10
N VAL A 23 -3.23 20.93 3.08
CA VAL A 23 -3.65 19.52 3.21
C VAL A 23 -2.70 18.75 4.12
N LEU A 24 -1.39 18.94 3.98
CA LEU A 24 -0.40 18.28 4.84
C LEU A 24 -0.54 18.72 6.31
N GLU A 25 -0.71 20.01 6.56
CA GLU A 25 -0.96 20.56 7.90
C GLU A 25 -2.25 20.01 8.52
N GLN A 26 -3.32 19.88 7.73
CA GLN A 26 -4.56 19.25 8.19
C GLN A 26 -4.34 17.77 8.52
N PHE A 27 -3.60 17.06 7.68
CA PHE A 27 -3.28 15.65 7.90
C PHE A 27 -2.47 15.45 9.19
N GLU A 28 -1.42 16.26 9.39
CA GLU A 28 -0.64 16.24 10.64
C GLU A 28 -1.50 16.61 11.86
N GLY A 29 -2.43 17.55 11.71
CA GLY A 29 -3.42 17.89 12.74
C GLY A 29 -4.32 16.71 13.13
N ILE A 30 -4.74 15.89 12.15
CA ILE A 30 -5.53 14.68 12.39
C ILE A 30 -4.72 13.62 13.15
N LEU A 31 -3.40 13.52 12.92
CA LEU A 31 -2.54 12.62 13.69
C LEU A 31 -2.47 13.00 15.18
N GLY A 32 -2.75 14.27 15.53
CA GLY A 32 -2.87 14.73 16.91
C GLY A 32 -1.62 14.41 17.73
N GLN A 33 -1.78 13.66 18.82
CA GLN A 33 -0.67 13.25 19.69
C GLN A 33 0.40 12.38 18.98
N TYR A 34 0.04 11.72 17.88
CA TYR A 34 0.94 10.86 17.12
C TYR A 34 1.80 11.63 16.11
N SER A 35 1.61 12.95 15.98
CA SER A 35 2.46 13.84 15.16
C SER A 35 3.94 13.84 15.59
N SER A 36 4.22 13.45 16.85
CA SER A 36 5.58 13.28 17.36
C SER A 36 6.31 12.04 16.81
N LEU A 37 5.57 11.08 16.23
CA LEU A 37 6.18 9.90 15.61
C LEU A 37 6.79 10.28 14.26
N PRO A 38 7.95 9.70 13.89
CA PRO A 38 8.49 9.87 12.54
C PRO A 38 7.45 9.49 11.48
N LEU A 39 7.27 10.36 10.49
CA LEU A 39 6.29 10.24 9.42
C LEU A 39 7.03 10.16 8.09
N HIS A 40 6.65 9.20 7.24
CA HIS A 40 7.09 9.13 5.84
C HIS A 40 5.87 8.97 4.94
N ILE A 41 5.80 9.78 3.88
CA ILE A 41 4.68 9.81 2.94
C ILE A 41 5.24 9.51 1.54
N VAL A 42 4.68 8.48 0.90
CA VAL A 42 4.92 8.18 -0.53
C VAL A 42 3.89 8.93 -1.37
N LEU A 43 4.21 9.25 -2.63
CA LEU A 43 3.27 9.92 -3.55
C LEU A 43 2.37 8.90 -4.27
N GLY A 44 1.07 9.19 -4.32
CA GLY A 44 0.06 8.43 -5.08
C GLY A 44 -0.39 9.12 -6.37
N ASP A 45 -1.22 8.45 -7.17
CA ASP A 45 -1.71 9.00 -8.44
C ASP A 45 -2.63 10.21 -8.24
N LYS A 46 -3.35 10.29 -7.11
CA LYS A 46 -4.17 11.46 -6.79
C LYS A 46 -3.34 12.64 -6.31
N ASP A 47 -2.13 12.42 -5.81
CA ASP A 47 -1.22 13.48 -5.36
C ASP A 47 -0.48 14.15 -6.52
N VAL A 48 -0.01 13.37 -7.49
CA VAL A 48 0.87 13.87 -8.59
C VAL A 48 0.30 13.71 -9.99
N GLY A 49 -0.87 13.10 -10.13
CA GLY A 49 -1.59 12.95 -11.38
C GLY A 49 -1.38 11.59 -12.03
N GLU A 50 -2.33 11.22 -12.87
CA GLU A 50 -2.25 10.03 -13.72
C GLU A 50 -1.31 10.28 -14.91
N CYS A 51 -1.05 9.26 -15.72
CA CYS A 51 -0.04 9.30 -16.79
C CYS A 51 -0.20 10.43 -17.81
N SER A 52 -1.42 10.88 -18.09
CA SER A 52 -1.69 12.01 -18.99
C SER A 52 -1.30 13.37 -18.40
N SER A 53 -1.21 13.47 -17.09
CA SER A 53 -0.99 14.70 -16.32
C SER A 53 0.30 14.69 -15.51
N LEU A 54 1.07 13.60 -15.57
CA LEU A 54 2.29 13.43 -14.80
C LEU A 54 3.36 14.43 -15.28
N ASP A 55 3.78 15.32 -14.40
CA ASP A 55 4.78 16.34 -14.68
C ASP A 55 5.87 16.37 -13.60
N GLY A 56 7.13 16.48 -14.04
CA GLY A 56 8.29 16.50 -13.14
C GLY A 56 8.33 17.71 -12.22
N LYS A 57 7.84 18.89 -12.66
CA LYS A 57 7.79 20.07 -11.81
C LYS A 57 6.72 19.94 -10.75
N LEU A 58 5.58 19.35 -11.10
CA LEU A 58 4.52 19.01 -10.14
C LEU A 58 5.04 18.02 -9.09
N VAL A 59 5.64 16.90 -9.50
CA VAL A 59 6.22 15.91 -8.58
C VAL A 59 7.23 16.55 -7.64
N HIS A 60 8.19 17.33 -8.17
CA HIS A 60 9.17 18.02 -7.34
C HIS A 60 8.54 19.01 -6.36
N ARG A 61 7.53 19.77 -6.80
CA ARG A 61 6.80 20.73 -5.95
C ARG A 61 6.07 20.05 -4.80
N MET A 62 5.49 18.87 -5.03
CA MET A 62 4.81 18.12 -3.97
C MET A 62 5.82 17.44 -3.05
N ALA A 63 6.83 16.79 -3.63
CA ALA A 63 7.84 16.01 -2.92
C ALA A 63 8.71 16.86 -1.97
N LYS A 64 9.04 18.11 -2.32
CA LYS A 64 9.88 18.98 -1.48
C LYS A 64 9.28 19.31 -0.10
N HIS A 65 7.97 19.12 0.05
CA HIS A 65 7.24 19.31 1.31
C HIS A 65 7.03 18.00 2.09
N LEU A 66 7.47 16.87 1.53
CA LEU A 66 7.39 15.56 2.18
C LEU A 66 8.77 15.15 2.71
N PRO A 67 8.85 14.63 3.94
CA PRO A 67 10.12 14.27 4.55
C PRO A 67 10.77 13.12 3.78
N GLY A 68 12.04 13.30 3.43
CA GLY A 68 12.87 12.22 2.87
C GLY A 68 12.63 11.89 1.39
N LEU A 69 11.83 12.68 0.66
CA LEU A 69 11.68 12.54 -0.79
C LEU A 69 12.61 13.46 -1.59
N ASP A 70 13.13 12.97 -2.70
CA ASP A 70 13.89 13.72 -3.69
C ASP A 70 12.98 14.37 -4.76
N SER A 71 13.59 15.04 -5.75
CA SER A 71 12.85 15.70 -6.83
C SER A 71 12.08 14.75 -7.75
N SER A 72 12.39 13.46 -7.74
CA SER A 72 11.65 12.42 -8.48
C SER A 72 10.51 11.81 -7.65
N GLY A 73 10.40 12.17 -6.37
CA GLY A 73 9.44 11.56 -5.45
C GLY A 73 9.91 10.22 -4.89
N CYS A 74 11.20 9.91 -4.97
CA CYS A 74 11.79 8.73 -4.35
C CYS A 74 12.45 9.08 -3.01
N GLY A 75 12.57 8.11 -2.12
CA GLY A 75 13.20 8.31 -0.81
C GLY A 75 13.91 7.06 -0.34
N ALA A 76 15.01 7.23 0.39
CA ALA A 76 15.73 6.14 1.04
C ALA A 76 16.13 6.59 2.44
N PHE A 77 15.80 5.80 3.45
CA PHE A 77 16.08 6.13 4.85
C PHE A 77 16.24 4.87 5.69
N GLU A 78 16.76 5.04 6.92
CA GLU A 78 16.92 3.95 7.87
C GLU A 78 16.19 4.29 9.16
N PHE A 79 15.42 3.34 9.68
CA PHE A 79 14.72 3.46 10.95
C PHE A 79 14.92 2.19 11.76
N SER A 80 15.48 2.31 12.97
CA SER A 80 15.75 1.17 13.87
C SER A 80 16.54 0.04 13.20
N ASN A 81 17.63 0.37 12.48
CA ASN A 81 18.48 -0.56 11.71
C ASN A 81 17.77 -1.30 10.56
N ILE A 82 16.64 -0.78 10.11
CA ILE A 82 15.90 -1.29 8.96
C ILE A 82 15.95 -0.22 7.87
N SER A 83 16.49 -0.58 6.72
CA SER A 83 16.52 0.29 5.54
C SER A 83 15.16 0.24 4.84
N PHE A 84 14.64 1.42 4.50
CA PHE A 84 13.41 1.62 3.76
C PHE A 84 13.72 2.35 2.46
N MET A 85 12.93 2.06 1.42
CA MET A 85 13.00 2.75 0.15
C MET A 85 11.58 3.01 -0.35
N SER A 86 11.25 4.25 -0.68
CA SER A 86 10.02 4.61 -1.36
C SER A 86 10.30 4.97 -2.81
N LEU A 87 9.51 4.44 -3.74
CA LEU A 87 9.62 4.77 -5.15
C LEU A 87 8.38 5.53 -5.62
N ASN A 88 8.58 6.45 -6.55
CA ASN A 88 7.49 7.04 -7.31
C ASN A 88 6.93 6.01 -8.30
N ALA A 89 5.98 5.21 -7.82
CA ALA A 89 5.37 4.14 -8.60
C ALA A 89 4.57 4.67 -9.81
N VAL A 90 4.03 5.89 -9.72
CA VAL A 90 3.30 6.53 -10.84
C VAL A 90 4.22 6.73 -12.03
N ALA A 91 5.44 7.21 -11.80
CA ALA A 91 6.43 7.35 -12.87
C ALA A 91 6.80 6.02 -13.52
N LEU A 92 6.84 4.92 -12.74
CA LEU A 92 7.12 3.57 -13.25
C LEU A 92 5.92 2.94 -13.99
N LEU A 93 4.70 3.38 -13.71
CA LEU A 93 3.47 2.97 -14.39
C LEU A 93 3.39 3.59 -15.80
N CYS A 94 3.75 4.87 -15.92
CA CYS A 94 3.46 5.70 -17.10
C CYS A 94 4.42 5.55 -18.28
N GLY A 95 4.95 4.34 -18.51
CA GLY A 95 5.83 4.05 -19.64
C GLY A 95 7.09 4.91 -19.67
N ASP A 96 7.53 5.31 -20.87
CA ASP A 96 8.73 6.12 -21.05
C ASP A 96 8.48 7.59 -20.73
N ASN A 97 9.07 8.06 -19.63
CA ASN A 97 9.04 9.46 -19.21
C ASN A 97 10.34 9.83 -18.48
N THR A 98 10.65 11.13 -18.41
CA THR A 98 11.90 11.62 -17.79
C THR A 98 11.99 11.33 -16.29
N LEU A 99 10.83 11.27 -15.60
CA LEU A 99 10.77 10.89 -14.20
C LEU A 99 11.13 9.43 -14.01
N ARG A 100 10.67 8.51 -14.87
CA ARG A 100 11.01 7.09 -14.85
C ARG A 100 12.52 6.89 -14.83
N PHE A 101 13.25 7.55 -15.74
CA PHE A 101 14.71 7.47 -15.77
C PHE A 101 15.36 7.94 -14.45
N SER A 102 14.77 8.97 -13.82
CA SER A 102 15.23 9.46 -12.52
C SER A 102 14.99 8.43 -11.41
N VAL A 103 13.82 7.77 -11.41
CA VAL A 103 13.50 6.68 -10.46
C VAL A 103 14.43 5.49 -10.66
N GLU A 104 14.65 5.05 -11.91
CA GLU A 104 15.54 3.93 -12.24
C GLU A 104 16.98 4.24 -11.79
N LYS A 105 17.47 5.47 -12.01
CA LYS A 105 18.77 5.90 -11.51
C LYS A 105 18.90 5.82 -9.98
N VAL A 106 17.85 6.19 -9.26
CA VAL A 106 17.80 6.04 -7.79
C VAL A 106 17.82 4.56 -7.41
N MET A 107 17.05 3.72 -8.10
CA MET A 107 17.06 2.27 -7.88
C MET A 107 18.42 1.63 -8.11
N GLU A 108 19.15 2.01 -9.17
CA GLU A 108 20.49 1.51 -9.44
C GLU A 108 21.48 1.92 -8.36
N LYS A 109 21.45 3.20 -7.95
CA LYS A 109 22.30 3.71 -6.88
C LYS A 109 22.08 2.94 -5.57
N GLU A 110 20.83 2.75 -5.16
CA GLU A 110 20.52 2.04 -3.91
C GLU A 110 20.77 0.53 -4.04
N SER A 111 20.52 -0.07 -5.20
CA SER A 111 20.89 -1.46 -5.49
C SER A 111 22.39 -1.70 -5.26
N HIS A 112 23.25 -0.84 -5.81
CA HIS A 112 24.70 -0.91 -5.56
C HIS A 112 25.05 -0.72 -4.08
N HIS A 113 24.36 0.18 -3.37
CA HIS A 113 24.55 0.38 -1.93
C HIS A 113 24.24 -0.90 -1.14
N PHE A 114 23.10 -1.55 -1.41
CA PHE A 114 22.71 -2.79 -0.73
C PHE A 114 23.59 -3.99 -1.10
N GLN A 115 24.04 -4.07 -2.35
CA GLN A 115 25.00 -5.08 -2.78
C GLN A 115 26.33 -4.93 -2.03
N LYS A 116 26.86 -3.71 -1.94
CA LYS A 116 28.09 -3.41 -1.19
C LYS A 116 27.94 -3.71 0.30
N LYS A 117 26.81 -3.33 0.92
CA LYS A 117 26.51 -3.63 2.34
C LYS A 117 26.48 -5.15 2.59
N ARG A 118 25.96 -5.94 1.65
CA ARG A 118 25.94 -7.41 1.72
C ARG A 118 27.35 -8.02 1.63
N LEU A 119 28.16 -7.54 0.68
CA LEU A 119 29.55 -7.99 0.52
C LEU A 119 30.37 -7.72 1.78
N ASN A 120 30.26 -6.52 2.35
CA ASN A 120 31.01 -6.13 3.55
C ASN A 120 30.49 -6.79 4.84
N GLY A 121 29.21 -7.18 4.89
CA GLY A 121 28.62 -7.86 6.06
C GLY A 121 28.87 -9.36 6.11
N ALA A 122 29.33 -9.97 5.00
CA ALA A 122 29.60 -11.40 4.91
C ALA A 122 30.88 -11.85 5.65
N ASP A 123 31.75 -10.90 6.04
CA ASP A 123 32.99 -11.20 6.79
C ASP A 123 32.76 -11.48 8.29
N HIS A 124 31.51 -11.40 8.78
CA HIS A 124 31.18 -11.61 10.20
C HIS A 124 29.94 -12.47 10.39
N SER A 125 30.01 -13.77 10.12
CA SER A 125 29.14 -14.78 10.76
C SER A 125 29.81 -16.16 10.76
N PRO A 126 30.05 -16.77 11.94
CA PRO A 126 30.57 -18.13 12.02
C PRO A 126 29.48 -19.14 11.66
N LEU A 127 29.88 -20.11 10.84
CA LEU A 127 29.14 -21.31 10.49
C LEU A 127 28.66 -22.06 11.76
N GLY A 128 27.36 -22.34 11.87
CA GLY A 128 26.78 -23.09 12.98
C GLY A 128 25.62 -23.97 12.50
N SER A 129 25.84 -25.28 12.58
CA SER A 129 25.02 -26.39 12.06
C SER A 129 23.90 -26.83 13.01
N GLU A 130 22.80 -27.31 12.42
CA GLU A 130 21.92 -28.44 12.81
C GLU A 130 20.88 -28.44 13.97
N ASN A 131 19.66 -28.86 13.56
CA ASN A 131 18.70 -29.83 14.12
C ASN A 131 17.62 -29.48 15.20
N GLY A 132 16.37 -29.88 14.91
CA GLY A 132 15.31 -30.16 15.91
C GLY A 132 13.85 -30.00 15.43
N GLU A 133 13.13 -31.12 15.26
CA GLU A 133 11.70 -31.25 14.88
C GLU A 133 10.67 -30.79 15.95
N GLY A 134 9.44 -30.49 15.53
CA GLY A 134 8.27 -30.38 16.42
C GLY A 134 6.97 -29.96 15.71
N VAL A 135 6.00 -30.89 15.63
CA VAL A 135 4.67 -30.79 14.98
C VAL A 135 3.61 -30.20 15.94
N GLY A 136 2.73 -29.30 15.45
CA GLY A 136 1.40 -29.04 16.09
C GLY A 136 0.74 -27.65 15.93
N ALA A 137 -0.23 -27.57 14.99
CA ALA A 137 -1.51 -26.81 15.02
C ALA A 137 -1.60 -25.25 14.91
N HIS A 138 -2.46 -24.84 13.95
CA HIS A 138 -3.13 -23.53 13.70
C HIS A 138 -2.35 -22.39 12.97
N SER A 139 -2.35 -22.41 11.63
CA SER A 139 -2.19 -21.27 10.69
C SER A 139 -1.33 -20.05 11.12
N TRP A 140 -0.09 -20.27 11.52
CA TRP A 140 0.94 -19.22 11.62
C TRP A 140 1.87 -19.35 10.40
N ARG A 141 1.75 -18.46 9.40
CA ARG A 141 2.71 -18.43 8.30
C ARG A 141 3.94 -17.62 8.75
N GLN A 142 4.75 -18.24 9.61
CA GLN A 142 6.01 -17.70 10.09
C GLN A 142 7.08 -17.97 9.03
N ASN A 143 7.31 -17.03 8.13
CA ASN A 143 8.43 -17.12 7.20
C ASN A 143 9.70 -16.67 7.91
N SER A 144 10.58 -17.61 8.27
CA SER A 144 11.97 -17.30 8.58
C SER A 144 12.70 -16.99 7.26
N MET A 145 12.78 -15.71 6.89
CA MET A 145 13.41 -15.30 5.64
C MET A 145 14.91 -15.09 5.81
N THR A 146 15.71 -16.01 5.28
CA THR A 146 17.12 -15.82 4.93
C THR A 146 17.34 -15.30 3.50
N LEU A 147 16.26 -15.00 2.76
CA LEU A 147 16.34 -14.43 1.40
C LEU A 147 15.55 -13.12 1.31
N GLY A 148 16.29 -12.02 1.11
CA GLY A 148 15.81 -10.64 1.05
C GLY A 148 16.59 -9.71 1.97
N SER A 149 17.89 -9.48 1.73
CA SER A 149 18.68 -8.53 2.54
C SER A 149 18.47 -7.07 2.10
N GLY A 150 17.59 -6.82 1.13
CA GLY A 150 17.29 -5.49 0.61
C GLY A 150 16.44 -4.64 1.56
N PRO A 151 16.00 -3.46 1.12
CA PRO A 151 15.18 -2.57 1.91
C PRO A 151 13.76 -3.11 2.07
N VAL A 152 13.01 -2.54 3.02
CA VAL A 152 11.55 -2.52 2.98
C VAL A 152 11.13 -1.56 1.87
N LEU A 153 10.40 -2.05 0.88
CA LEU A 153 9.97 -1.23 -0.24
C LEU A 153 8.57 -0.66 0.01
N LEU A 154 8.40 0.63 -0.25
CA LEU A 154 7.15 1.36 -0.08
C LEU A 154 6.67 1.89 -1.43
N LEU A 155 5.48 1.50 -1.85
CA LEU A 155 4.89 1.87 -3.15
C LEU A 155 3.45 2.32 -2.95
N HIS A 156 2.99 3.25 -3.77
CA HIS A 156 1.55 3.49 -3.88
C HIS A 156 0.89 2.41 -4.74
N ILE A 157 1.40 2.17 -5.95
CA ILE A 157 0.84 1.22 -6.93
C ILE A 157 1.44 -0.18 -6.70
N PRO A 158 0.63 -1.25 -6.55
CA PRO A 158 1.10 -2.61 -6.34
C PRO A 158 1.90 -3.16 -7.52
N LEU A 159 2.72 -4.17 -7.25
CA LEU A 159 3.43 -4.89 -8.31
C LEU A 159 2.49 -5.78 -9.13
N HIS A 160 2.93 -6.13 -10.34
CA HIS A 160 2.23 -7.08 -11.19
C HIS A 160 2.13 -8.44 -10.50
N LYS A 161 0.92 -8.96 -10.36
CA LYS A 161 0.68 -10.32 -9.87
C LYS A 161 0.61 -11.26 -11.06
N SER A 162 1.62 -12.12 -11.23
CA SER A 162 1.54 -13.20 -12.22
C SER A 162 0.46 -14.18 -11.75
N GLN A 163 -0.66 -14.22 -12.47
CA GLN A 163 -1.79 -15.06 -12.12
C GLN A 163 -1.37 -16.53 -12.28
N LYS A 164 -1.19 -17.24 -11.15
CA LYS A 164 -1.23 -18.71 -11.17
C LYS A 164 -2.67 -19.08 -11.47
N SER A 165 -2.91 -19.72 -12.61
CA SER A 165 -4.18 -20.34 -12.96
C SER A 165 -4.78 -21.05 -11.74
N ASP A 166 -6.07 -20.80 -11.48
CA ASP A 166 -6.85 -21.28 -10.35
C ASP A 166 -6.50 -22.70 -9.89
N ILE A 167 -5.86 -22.80 -8.72
CA ILE A 167 -5.95 -23.98 -7.85
C ILE A 167 -6.04 -23.47 -6.40
N GLY A 168 -7.28 -23.38 -5.92
CA GLY A 168 -7.63 -23.52 -4.50
C GLY A 168 -7.17 -22.42 -3.56
N VAL A 169 -7.61 -21.17 -3.76
CA VAL A 169 -7.72 -20.24 -2.63
C VAL A 169 -8.96 -20.66 -1.83
N ILE A 170 -8.75 -21.20 -0.63
CA ILE A 170 -9.79 -21.30 0.39
C ILE A 170 -10.15 -19.86 0.76
N GLY A 171 -11.13 -19.29 0.06
CA GLY A 171 -11.86 -18.13 0.53
C GLY A 171 -12.51 -18.53 1.84
N VAL A 172 -12.18 -17.83 2.92
CA VAL A 172 -12.98 -17.87 4.14
C VAL A 172 -14.38 -17.41 3.74
N PRO A 173 -15.43 -18.24 3.91
CA PRO A 173 -16.76 -17.90 3.42
C PRO A 173 -17.34 -16.78 4.29
N MET A 174 -17.63 -15.64 3.67
CA MET A 174 -18.58 -14.68 4.22
C MET A 174 -19.98 -15.19 3.84
N PHE A 175 -20.86 -15.27 4.84
CA PHE A 175 -22.19 -15.89 4.79
C PHE A 175 -23.10 -15.36 3.66
N PRO A 176 -24.10 -16.17 3.24
CA PRO A 176 -24.74 -16.06 1.93
C PRO A 176 -25.83 -14.98 1.92
N ASP A 177 -25.84 -14.17 0.85
CA ASP A 177 -27.06 -13.50 0.43
C ASP A 177 -27.69 -14.31 -0.72
N GLY A 178 -28.99 -14.52 -0.60
CA GLY A 178 -29.70 -15.61 -1.25
C GLY A 178 -29.92 -15.48 -2.75
N THR A 179 -30.33 -16.62 -3.31
CA THR A 179 -30.96 -16.87 -4.61
C THR A 179 -30.06 -16.87 -5.86
N ALA A 180 -29.77 -18.09 -6.30
CA ALA A 180 -29.13 -18.48 -7.53
C ALA A 180 -29.97 -18.18 -8.79
N SER A 181 -29.28 -17.96 -9.90
CA SER A 181 -29.67 -18.51 -11.20
C SER A 181 -28.41 -18.83 -12.00
N ASP A 182 -28.16 -20.12 -12.18
CA ASP A 182 -27.09 -20.69 -12.97
C ASP A 182 -27.25 -20.37 -14.46
N HIS A 183 -26.19 -19.90 -15.13
CA HIS A 183 -25.93 -20.22 -16.54
C HIS A 183 -24.41 -20.17 -16.84
N PRO A 184 -23.87 -21.14 -17.60
CA PRO A 184 -22.44 -21.37 -17.72
C PRO A 184 -21.72 -20.38 -18.65
N LEU A 185 -20.46 -20.11 -18.29
CA LEU A 185 -19.49 -19.23 -18.94
C LEU A 185 -19.21 -19.65 -20.40
N VAL A 186 -19.46 -18.75 -21.34
CA VAL A 186 -19.04 -18.80 -22.76
C VAL A 186 -18.02 -17.66 -22.98
N PRO A 187 -16.90 -17.88 -23.71
CA PRO A 187 -15.79 -16.93 -23.78
C PRO A 187 -16.17 -15.65 -24.55
N PRO A 188 -15.60 -14.47 -24.22
CA PRO A 188 -16.04 -13.24 -24.85
C PRO A 188 -15.39 -13.05 -26.22
N SER A 189 -16.17 -13.27 -27.27
CA SER A 189 -15.96 -12.67 -28.59
C SER A 189 -16.51 -11.24 -28.60
N SER A 190 -15.66 -10.31 -29.04
CA SER A 190 -15.91 -8.98 -29.63
C SER A 190 -17.30 -8.30 -29.54
N LYS A 191 -17.23 -7.01 -29.12
CA LYS A 191 -18.10 -5.85 -29.41
C LYS A 191 -19.29 -5.52 -28.47
N GLN A 192 -19.03 -4.47 -27.67
CA GLN A 192 -19.88 -3.33 -27.27
C GLN A 192 -21.31 -3.57 -26.76
N SER A 193 -21.53 -3.28 -25.47
CA SER A 193 -22.70 -2.51 -25.00
C SER A 193 -22.34 -1.79 -23.70
N GLY A 194 -22.77 -0.53 -23.59
CA GLY A 194 -22.37 0.42 -22.56
C GLY A 194 -22.94 0.10 -21.17
N VAL A 195 -22.07 -0.40 -20.30
CA VAL A 195 -22.14 -0.22 -18.85
C VAL A 195 -20.72 0.10 -18.40
N ASP A 196 -20.61 1.08 -17.51
CA ASP A 196 -19.45 1.89 -17.14
C ASP A 196 -18.14 1.11 -16.84
N GLY A 197 -17.44 0.69 -17.89
CA GLY A 197 -16.19 -0.09 -17.79
C GLY A 197 -15.08 0.63 -17.03
N ARG A 198 -15.08 1.98 -17.03
CA ARG A 198 -14.08 2.79 -16.32
C ARG A 198 -13.96 2.44 -14.84
N LYS A 199 -15.06 2.05 -14.16
CA LYS A 199 -15.06 1.72 -12.72
C LYS A 199 -14.35 0.41 -12.38
N LEU A 200 -14.30 -0.56 -13.30
CA LEU A 200 -13.67 -1.87 -13.05
C LEU A 200 -12.19 -1.86 -13.45
N TYR A 201 -11.83 -1.09 -14.48
CA TYR A 201 -10.44 -0.93 -14.94
C TYR A 201 -9.59 -0.06 -14.01
N ASP A 202 -10.20 0.86 -13.24
CA ASP A 202 -9.47 1.71 -12.28
C ASP A 202 -8.97 0.94 -11.04
N ARG A 203 -9.57 -0.22 -10.76
CA ARG A 203 -9.41 -0.98 -9.51
C ARG A 203 -8.22 -1.96 -9.50
N SER A 204 -7.53 -2.12 -10.63
CA SER A 204 -6.48 -3.11 -10.83
C SER A 204 -5.24 -2.57 -11.54
N HIS A 205 -4.96 -1.26 -11.41
CA HIS A 205 -3.67 -0.73 -11.84
C HIS A 205 -2.56 -1.33 -10.96
N THR A 206 -1.81 -2.25 -11.57
CA THR A 206 -0.54 -2.76 -11.04
C THR A 206 0.57 -2.24 -11.93
N LEU A 207 1.78 -2.15 -11.39
CA LEU A 207 2.95 -1.79 -12.20
C LEU A 207 3.11 -2.80 -13.34
N PRO A 208 3.62 -2.36 -14.51
CA PRO A 208 3.95 -3.27 -15.60
C PRO A 208 4.88 -4.41 -15.17
N ALA A 209 4.77 -5.57 -15.83
CA ALA A 209 5.55 -6.76 -15.48
C ALA A 209 7.07 -6.52 -15.58
N ASN A 210 7.53 -5.73 -16.56
CA ASN A 210 8.94 -5.35 -16.70
C ASN A 210 9.43 -4.47 -15.54
N SER A 211 8.65 -3.46 -15.14
CA SER A 211 8.97 -2.61 -13.97
C SER A 211 8.99 -3.44 -12.69
N THR A 212 8.02 -4.35 -12.53
CA THR A 212 7.94 -5.30 -11.42
C THR A 212 9.19 -6.18 -11.33
N GLN A 213 9.57 -6.80 -12.44
CA GLN A 213 10.75 -7.66 -12.51
C GLN A 213 12.03 -6.86 -12.21
N TYR A 214 12.16 -5.65 -12.74
CA TYR A 214 13.32 -4.79 -12.49
C TYR A 214 13.45 -4.44 -11.00
N ILE A 215 12.35 -4.04 -10.35
CA ILE A 215 12.32 -3.76 -8.90
C ILE A 215 12.79 -4.97 -8.09
N LEU A 216 12.20 -6.14 -8.33
CA LEU A 216 12.51 -7.36 -7.58
C LEU A 216 13.97 -7.78 -7.78
N GLN A 217 14.48 -7.72 -9.00
CA GLN A 217 15.85 -8.10 -9.32
C GLN A 217 16.89 -7.12 -8.78
N ALA A 218 16.65 -5.81 -8.94
CA ALA A 218 17.60 -4.77 -8.55
C ALA A 218 17.67 -4.65 -7.02
N LEU A 219 16.51 -4.52 -6.36
CA LEU A 219 16.47 -4.18 -4.94
C LEU A 219 16.43 -5.41 -4.02
N LYS A 220 15.92 -6.55 -4.51
CA LYS A 220 15.70 -7.79 -3.72
C LYS A 220 15.10 -7.47 -2.35
N PRO A 221 13.94 -6.75 -2.32
CA PRO A 221 13.39 -6.21 -1.10
C PRO A 221 13.02 -7.32 -0.12
N ARG A 222 13.08 -7.00 1.18
CA ARG A 222 12.73 -7.99 2.22
C ARG A 222 11.22 -8.20 2.37
N ILE A 223 10.48 -7.12 2.13
CA ILE A 223 9.02 -7.06 2.10
C ILE A 223 8.64 -5.79 1.34
N ILE A 224 7.50 -5.82 0.67
CA ILE A 224 6.93 -4.69 -0.04
C ILE A 224 5.62 -4.31 0.64
N PHE A 225 5.41 -3.02 0.89
CA PHE A 225 4.10 -2.47 1.25
C PHE A 225 3.59 -1.62 0.09
N SER A 226 2.42 -1.99 -0.44
CA SER A 226 1.73 -1.27 -1.50
C SER A 226 0.36 -0.76 -1.04
N ALA A 227 -0.27 0.13 -1.81
CA ALA A 227 -1.62 0.61 -1.56
C ALA A 227 -2.42 0.59 -2.88
N HIS A 228 -3.20 1.63 -3.15
CA HIS A 228 -4.01 1.84 -4.35
C HIS A 228 -5.14 0.82 -4.59
N ALA A 229 -4.93 -0.47 -4.32
CA ALA A 229 -5.98 -1.46 -4.32
C ALA A 229 -6.93 -1.22 -3.14
N ASP A 230 -8.23 -1.24 -3.42
CA ASP A 230 -9.28 -0.91 -2.43
C ASP A 230 -9.40 -1.94 -1.29
N SER A 231 -8.58 -2.99 -1.26
CA SER A 231 -8.66 -4.07 -0.27
C SER A 231 -7.29 -4.58 0.15
N PHE A 232 -7.25 -5.16 1.35
CA PHE A 232 -6.07 -5.82 1.88
C PHE A 232 -5.72 -7.06 1.04
N SER A 233 -4.43 -7.24 0.74
CA SER A 233 -3.91 -8.42 0.06
C SER A 233 -2.53 -8.77 0.60
N ASP A 234 -2.29 -10.06 0.84
CA ASP A 234 -0.98 -10.59 1.21
C ASP A 234 -0.54 -11.58 0.13
N HIS A 235 0.41 -11.15 -0.70
CA HIS A 235 0.86 -11.87 -1.88
C HIS A 235 2.34 -12.25 -1.75
N THR A 236 2.73 -13.38 -2.30
CA THR A 236 4.13 -13.77 -2.42
C THR A 236 4.47 -13.88 -3.91
N HIS A 237 5.43 -13.07 -4.34
CA HIS A 237 5.93 -13.02 -5.71
C HIS A 237 6.71 -14.30 -6.07
N PRO A 238 6.92 -14.59 -7.36
CA PRO A 238 7.65 -15.78 -7.80
C PRO A 238 9.09 -15.89 -7.28
N ASP A 239 9.73 -14.76 -6.93
CA ASP A 239 11.07 -14.71 -6.35
C ASP A 239 11.08 -14.95 -4.82
N GLY A 240 9.91 -15.18 -4.21
CA GLY A 240 9.72 -15.38 -2.78
C GLY A 240 9.48 -14.08 -2.00
N THR A 241 9.51 -12.91 -2.64
CA THR A 241 9.28 -11.63 -1.98
C THR A 241 7.81 -11.50 -1.56
N ARG A 242 7.57 -11.18 -0.29
CA ARG A 242 6.22 -10.89 0.23
C ARG A 242 5.83 -9.44 -0.06
N GLU A 243 4.64 -9.24 -0.62
CA GLU A 243 4.01 -7.93 -0.80
C GLU A 243 2.70 -7.89 -0.02
N VAL A 244 2.55 -6.88 0.83
CA VAL A 244 1.30 -6.58 1.53
C VAL A 244 0.70 -5.31 0.96
N THR A 245 -0.46 -5.42 0.33
CA THR A 245 -1.26 -4.28 -0.09
C THR A 245 -2.15 -3.85 1.08
N VAL A 246 -1.96 -2.61 1.53
CA VAL A 246 -2.68 -1.99 2.66
C VAL A 246 -4.00 -1.43 2.15
N PRO A 247 -5.14 -1.65 2.85
CA PRO A 247 -6.42 -1.10 2.46
C PRO A 247 -6.42 0.43 2.57
N ALA A 248 -7.29 1.08 1.80
CA ALA A 248 -7.44 2.53 1.86
C ALA A 248 -8.04 2.98 3.21
N MET A 249 -7.56 4.10 3.75
CA MET A 249 -8.12 4.72 4.96
C MET A 249 -9.30 5.65 4.61
N THR A 250 -10.29 5.16 3.87
CA THR A 250 -11.48 5.92 3.48
C THR A 250 -12.69 5.01 3.26
N TRP A 251 -13.90 5.50 3.55
CA TRP A 251 -15.14 4.78 3.22
C TRP A 251 -15.46 4.79 1.73
N LYS A 252 -14.93 5.76 0.98
CA LYS A 252 -15.20 5.92 -0.45
C LYS A 252 -14.67 4.75 -1.30
N LYS A 253 -13.61 4.10 -0.84
CA LYS A 253 -12.97 2.95 -1.49
C LYS A 253 -13.16 1.71 -0.60
N GLY A 254 -13.89 0.72 -1.09
CA GLY A 254 -14.08 -0.56 -0.39
C GLY A 254 -15.05 -0.56 0.80
N GLY A 255 -15.58 0.60 1.23
CA GLY A 255 -16.60 0.71 2.29
C GLY A 255 -16.11 0.43 3.72
N MET A 256 -14.87 -0.03 3.89
CA MET A 256 -14.23 -0.32 5.17
C MET A 256 -12.82 0.28 5.18
N PRO A 257 -12.62 1.43 5.84
CA PRO A 257 -11.29 1.99 6.04
C PRO A 257 -10.43 1.01 6.83
N GLY A 258 -9.15 0.95 6.54
CA GLY A 258 -8.24 0.12 7.31
C GLY A 258 -6.81 0.64 7.29
N PHE A 259 -5.99 0.02 8.12
CA PHE A 259 -4.55 0.25 8.17
C PHE A 259 -3.83 -1.05 8.53
N ALA A 260 -2.52 -1.07 8.31
CA ALA A 260 -1.68 -2.20 8.67
C ALA A 260 -0.66 -1.81 9.75
N ILE A 261 -0.43 -2.72 10.70
CA ILE A 261 0.64 -2.64 11.68
C ILE A 261 1.69 -3.67 11.30
N ALA A 262 2.90 -3.22 10.98
CA ALA A 262 4.03 -4.09 10.72
C ALA A 262 5.00 -4.07 11.91
N THR A 263 5.37 -5.24 12.40
CA THR A 263 6.38 -5.42 13.45
C THR A 263 7.56 -6.19 12.90
N PHE A 264 8.75 -5.60 13.03
CA PHE A 264 10.01 -6.20 12.63
C PHE A 264 10.67 -6.83 13.86
N GLY A 265 10.65 -8.16 13.94
CA GLY A 265 11.21 -8.93 15.04
C GLY A 265 12.71 -9.17 14.90
N GLN A 266 13.28 -9.81 15.93
CA GLN A 266 14.66 -10.29 15.88
C GLN A 266 14.82 -11.33 14.76
N LYS A 267 16.02 -11.40 14.16
CA LYS A 267 16.35 -12.31 13.03
C LYS A 267 15.54 -12.07 11.75
N GLY A 268 15.00 -10.87 11.55
CA GLY A 268 14.38 -10.47 10.26
C GLY A 268 12.96 -10.97 10.04
N VAL A 269 12.31 -11.53 11.07
CA VAL A 269 10.88 -11.92 10.99
C VAL A 269 10.01 -10.67 10.90
N VAL A 270 9.12 -10.60 9.92
CA VAL A 270 8.16 -9.49 9.75
C VAL A 270 6.73 -9.99 9.91
N SER A 271 6.05 -9.52 10.96
CA SER A 271 4.61 -9.77 11.16
C SER A 271 3.82 -8.55 10.74
N VAL A 272 2.68 -8.78 10.08
CA VAL A 272 1.80 -7.71 9.60
C VAL A 272 0.38 -8.03 10.02
N TYR A 273 -0.26 -7.07 10.69
CA TYR A 273 -1.64 -7.15 11.16
C TYR A 273 -2.48 -6.12 10.41
N CYS A 274 -3.61 -6.53 9.85
CA CYS A 274 -4.57 -5.63 9.25
C CYS A 274 -5.64 -5.26 10.27
N CYS A 275 -5.92 -3.97 10.41
CA CYS A 275 -6.94 -3.43 11.30
C CYS A 275 -7.98 -2.70 10.47
N TRP A 276 -9.26 -3.00 10.73
CA TRP A 276 -10.39 -2.39 10.04
C TRP A 276 -11.11 -1.42 10.96
N LEU A 277 -11.54 -0.29 10.39
CA LEU A 277 -12.44 0.64 11.04
C LEU A 277 -13.90 0.25 10.74
N VAL A 278 -14.79 0.82 11.53
CA VAL A 278 -16.24 0.62 11.42
C VAL A 278 -16.75 1.10 10.06
N GLN A 279 -17.69 0.37 9.46
CA GLN A 279 -18.34 0.78 8.21
C GLN A 279 -19.17 2.07 8.41
N GLU A 280 -19.27 2.87 7.35
CA GLU A 280 -19.93 4.18 7.37
C GLU A 280 -21.36 4.10 7.92
N TRP A 281 -22.12 3.08 7.50
CA TRP A 281 -23.53 2.97 7.87
C TRP A 281 -23.74 2.73 9.37
N TYR A 282 -22.83 2.02 10.06
CA TYR A 282 -22.93 1.85 11.51
C TYR A 282 -22.79 3.19 12.23
N ILE A 283 -21.88 4.04 11.75
CA ILE A 283 -21.66 5.38 12.28
C ILE A 283 -22.89 6.25 12.02
N MET A 284 -23.39 6.26 10.79
CA MET A 284 -24.60 7.01 10.41
C MET A 284 -25.83 6.54 11.21
N THR A 285 -25.97 5.24 11.42
CA THR A 285 -27.06 4.67 12.24
C THR A 285 -26.93 5.12 13.69
N GLY A 286 -25.72 5.06 14.27
CA GLY A 286 -25.47 5.51 15.64
C GLY A 286 -25.84 6.98 15.85
N TYR A 287 -25.40 7.87 14.96
CA TYR A 287 -25.80 9.29 15.01
C TYR A 287 -27.31 9.48 14.82
N SER A 288 -27.93 8.74 13.90
CA SER A 288 -29.38 8.83 13.68
C SER A 288 -30.17 8.42 14.92
N VAL A 289 -29.78 7.32 15.58
CA VAL A 289 -30.40 6.86 16.83
C VAL A 289 -30.17 7.87 17.95
N PHE A 290 -28.96 8.42 18.09
CA PHE A 290 -28.67 9.44 19.10
C PHE A 290 -29.51 10.71 18.90
N LEU A 291 -29.61 11.22 17.67
CA LEU A 291 -30.46 12.37 17.34
C LEU A 291 -31.94 12.08 17.61
N PHE A 292 -32.40 10.88 17.30
CA PHE A 292 -33.77 10.47 17.58
C PHE A 292 -34.07 10.42 19.08
N LEU A 293 -33.19 9.82 19.88
CA LEU A 293 -33.33 9.74 21.34
C LEU A 293 -33.26 11.11 22.01
N THR A 294 -32.37 11.99 21.55
CA THR A 294 -32.28 13.37 22.06
C THR A 294 -33.54 14.18 21.71
N ALA A 295 -34.07 14.04 20.49
CA ALA A 295 -35.34 14.67 20.11
C ALA A 295 -36.53 14.15 20.94
N LEU A 296 -36.58 12.84 21.22
CA LEU A 296 -37.59 12.25 22.10
C LEU A 296 -37.48 12.79 23.52
N ALA A 297 -36.27 12.87 24.09
CA ALA A 297 -36.05 13.39 25.42
C ALA A 297 -36.50 14.85 25.56
N ILE A 298 -36.18 15.70 24.57
CA ILE A 298 -36.61 17.11 24.54
C ILE A 298 -38.14 17.20 24.47
N ARG A 299 -38.78 16.43 23.58
CA ARG A 299 -40.25 16.40 23.50
C ARG A 299 -40.90 15.95 24.80
N TRP A 300 -40.32 14.97 25.48
CA TRP A 300 -40.85 14.46 26.73
C TRP A 300 -40.70 15.49 27.87
N SER A 301 -39.59 16.23 27.92
CA SER A 301 -39.39 17.32 28.88
C SER A 301 -40.30 18.53 28.66
N HIS A 302 -40.87 18.71 27.47
CA HIS A 302 -41.86 19.77 27.20
C HIS A 302 -43.29 19.35 27.58
N TRP A 303 -43.52 18.07 27.85
CA TRP A 303 -44.83 17.52 28.22
C TRP A 303 -44.98 17.28 29.74
N ILE A 304 -43.91 17.51 30.51
CA ILE A 304 -43.86 17.50 31.98
C ILE A 304 -43.76 18.94 32.45
#